data_AF-A0A527GM06-F1
#
_entry.id   AF-A0A527GM06-F1
#
_cell.length_a   1.000
_cell.length_b   1.000
_cell.length_c   1.000
_cell.angle_alpha   90.00
_cell.angle_beta   90.00
_cell.angle_gamma   90.00
#
_symmetry.space_group_name_H-M   'P 1'
#
loop_
_entity.id
_entity.type
_entity.pdbx_description
1 polymer ?
#
loop_
_entity_poly.entity_id
_entity_poly.type
_entity_poly.pdbx_seq_one_letter_code
_entity_poly.pdbx_strand_id
1 'polypeptide(L)'
;MKLLIFGASGATGRALVSAALAEGHLVTAFVRTPRKLAISHDRLSVIVGDVADCKAVEGAIAGHDAVLSCLGVGVPLKHDAAVIAGIGFIVEAMQRSGPTRLIYQSFLG
;
A
#
# COMPACT_ATOMS: atom_id res chain seq x y z
N MET A 1 -0.14 2.89 -15.45
CA MET A 1 0.91 3.18 -14.43
C MET A 1 1.12 1.95 -13.56
N LYS A 2 2.33 1.79 -13.00
CA LYS A 2 2.67 0.82 -11.96
C LYS A 2 2.37 1.43 -10.59
N LEU A 3 1.40 0.89 -9.88
CA LEU A 3 0.90 1.41 -8.62
C LEU A 3 1.23 0.46 -7.49
N LEU A 4 1.83 0.96 -6.41
CA LEU A 4 2.00 0.21 -5.17
C LEU A 4 0.93 0.63 -4.16
N ILE A 5 0.17 -0.33 -3.62
CA ILE A 5 -0.92 -0.06 -2.68
C ILE A 5 -0.62 -0.73 -1.33
N PHE A 6 -0.34 0.09 -0.32
CA PHE A 6 -0.30 -0.34 1.09
C PHE A 6 -1.71 -0.36 1.68
N GLY A 7 -1.99 -1.34 2.55
CA GLY A 7 -3.34 -1.51 3.10
C GLY A 7 -4.34 -2.07 2.08
N ALA A 8 -3.86 -2.68 0.99
CA ALA A 8 -4.68 -3.23 -0.10
C ALA A 8 -5.73 -4.27 0.33
N SER A 9 -5.53 -4.93 1.48
CA SER A 9 -6.49 -5.91 2.03
C SER A 9 -7.58 -5.29 2.93
N GLY A 10 -7.57 -3.98 3.16
CA GLY A 10 -8.62 -3.25 3.88
C GLY A 10 -9.86 -3.01 3.02
N ALA A 11 -10.93 -2.44 3.60
CA ALA A 11 -12.16 -2.13 2.87
C ALA A 11 -11.90 -1.14 1.71
N THR A 12 -11.31 0.02 2.01
CA THR A 12 -10.92 1.02 1.01
C THR A 12 -9.85 0.49 0.06
N GLY A 13 -8.85 -0.23 0.61
CA GLY A 13 -7.75 -0.79 -0.19
C GLY A 13 -8.23 -1.76 -1.27
N ARG A 14 -9.19 -2.65 -0.96
CA ARG A 14 -9.76 -3.56 -1.97
C ARG A 14 -10.52 -2.81 -3.06
N ALA A 15 -11.32 -1.81 -2.69
CA ALA A 15 -12.03 -0.98 -3.67
C ALA A 15 -11.06 -0.25 -4.59
N LEU A 16 -9.98 0.30 -4.02
CA LEU A 16 -8.93 0.99 -4.77
C LEU A 16 -8.17 0.05 -5.71
N VAL A 17 -7.82 -1.17 -5.26
CA VAL A 17 -7.19 -2.19 -6.10
C VAL A 17 -8.09 -2.53 -7.29
N SER A 18 -9.38 -2.81 -7.04
CA SER A 18 -10.32 -3.15 -8.10
C SER A 18 -10.50 -2.00 -9.11
N ALA A 19 -10.64 -0.77 -8.64
CA ALA A 19 -10.77 0.41 -9.50
C ALA A 19 -9.51 0.63 -10.37
N ALA A 20 -8.33 0.58 -9.75
CA ALA A 20 -7.06 0.73 -10.47
C ALA A 20 -6.85 -0.36 -11.53
N LEU A 21 -7.21 -1.61 -11.22
CA LEU A 21 -7.16 -2.71 -12.19
C LEU A 21 -8.15 -2.49 -13.34
N ALA A 22 -9.37 -2.00 -13.06
CA ALA A 22 -10.37 -1.71 -14.08
C ALA A 22 -9.93 -0.59 -15.04
N GLU A 23 -9.24 0.42 -14.53
CA GLU A 23 -8.67 1.53 -15.32
C GLU A 23 -7.41 1.15 -16.12
N GLY A 24 -6.90 -0.07 -15.95
CA GLY A 24 -5.81 -0.57 -16.77
C GLY A 24 -4.43 -0.51 -16.12
N HIS A 25 -4.34 -0.16 -14.84
CA HIS A 25 -3.07 -0.05 -14.14
C HIS A 25 -2.47 -1.42 -13.81
N LEU A 26 -1.13 -1.44 -13.67
CA LEU A 26 -0.39 -2.56 -13.07
C LEU A 26 -0.35 -2.29 -11.57
N VAL A 27 -0.91 -3.19 -10.77
CA VAL A 27 -1.08 -2.99 -9.33
C VAL A 27 -0.21 -3.99 -8.58
N THR A 28 0.58 -3.49 -7.64
CA THR A 28 1.26 -4.27 -6.63
C THR A 28 0.55 -4.04 -5.30
N ALA A 29 -0.07 -5.08 -4.76
CA ALA A 29 -0.69 -5.04 -3.44
C ALA A 29 0.30 -5.49 -2.38
N PHE A 30 0.68 -4.58 -1.46
CA PHE A 30 1.51 -4.91 -0.30
C PHE A 30 0.62 -5.27 0.89
N VAL A 31 0.65 -6.53 1.31
CA VAL A 31 -0.31 -7.08 2.28
C VAL A 31 0.38 -7.97 3.32
N ARG A 32 -0.07 -7.85 4.57
CA ARG A 32 0.35 -8.76 5.66
C ARG A 32 -0.28 -10.14 5.56
N THR A 33 -1.54 -10.21 5.10
CA THR A 33 -2.30 -11.47 5.02
C THR A 33 -2.94 -11.59 3.62
N PRO A 34 -2.28 -12.24 2.64
CA PRO A 34 -2.72 -12.29 1.25
C PRO A 34 -4.14 -12.83 1.06
N ARG A 35 -4.54 -13.82 1.87
CA ARG A 35 -5.89 -14.41 1.83
C ARG A 35 -7.02 -13.39 2.06
N LYS A 36 -6.75 -12.25 2.69
CA LYS A 36 -7.74 -11.17 2.92
C LYS A 36 -7.98 -10.28 1.70
N LEU A 37 -7.11 -10.34 0.69
CA LEU A 37 -7.26 -9.53 -0.53
C LEU A 37 -8.40 -10.08 -1.40
N ALA A 38 -8.44 -11.40 -1.59
CA ALA A 38 -9.46 -12.12 -2.36
C ALA A 38 -9.75 -11.55 -3.77
N ILE A 39 -8.75 -10.93 -4.41
CA ILE A 39 -8.80 -10.41 -5.78
C ILE A 39 -7.73 -11.15 -6.59
N SER A 40 -8.07 -11.54 -7.81
CA SER A 40 -7.15 -12.13 -8.78
C SER A 40 -7.29 -11.41 -10.11
N HIS A 41 -6.16 -11.05 -10.72
CA HIS A 41 -6.10 -10.38 -12.03
C HIS A 41 -4.68 -10.50 -12.59
N ASP A 42 -4.53 -10.65 -13.91
CA ASP A 42 -3.23 -10.72 -14.59
C ASP A 42 -2.31 -9.51 -14.40
N ARG A 43 -2.87 -8.38 -13.94
CA ARG A 43 -2.15 -7.12 -13.69
C ARG A 43 -1.95 -6.86 -12.19
N LEU A 44 -2.28 -7.83 -11.35
CA LEU A 44 -2.14 -7.76 -9.91
C LEU A 44 -0.97 -8.63 -9.45
N SER A 45 0.06 -7.97 -8.93
CA SER A 45 1.14 -8.61 -8.17
C SER A 45 0.85 -8.48 -6.68
N VAL A 46 1.19 -9.51 -5.90
CA VAL A 46 1.03 -9.49 -4.44
C VAL A 46 2.40 -9.63 -3.80
N ILE A 47 2.77 -8.64 -2.98
CA ILE A 47 3.95 -8.71 -2.11
C ILE A 47 3.48 -8.93 -0.68
N VAL A 48 4.00 -9.97 -0.05
CA VAL A 48 3.72 -10.27 1.34
C VAL A 48 4.77 -9.58 2.21
N GLY A 49 4.32 -8.73 3.12
CA GLY A 49 5.20 -8.02 4.02
C GLY A 49 4.45 -7.25 5.11
N ASP A 50 5.21 -6.79 6.11
CA ASP A 50 4.70 -5.91 7.17
C ASP A 50 5.23 -4.50 6.94
N VAL A 51 4.38 -3.50 7.16
CA VAL A 51 4.77 -2.09 7.07
C VAL A 51 5.68 -1.69 8.23
N ALA A 52 5.71 -2.46 9.32
CA ALA A 52 6.68 -2.30 10.39
C ALA A 52 8.11 -2.73 10.01
N ASP A 53 8.28 -3.45 8.90
CA ASP A 53 9.59 -3.86 8.39
C ASP A 53 10.07 -2.91 7.29
N CYS A 54 10.98 -2.01 7.66
CA CYS A 54 11.56 -1.03 6.76
C CYS A 54 12.18 -1.67 5.50
N LYS A 55 12.86 -2.83 5.62
CA LYS A 55 13.46 -3.50 4.45
C LYS A 55 12.41 -4.06 3.51
N ALA A 56 11.33 -4.61 4.06
CA ALA A 56 10.21 -5.09 3.27
C ALA A 56 9.51 -3.94 2.52
N VAL A 57 9.35 -2.79 3.17
CA VAL A 57 8.81 -1.57 2.56
C VAL A 57 9.72 -1.06 1.45
N GLU A 58 11.03 -0.94 1.69
CA GLU A 58 12.01 -0.50 0.69
C GLU A 58 12.01 -1.40 -0.55
N GLY A 59 12.04 -2.72 -0.35
CA GLY A 59 12.02 -3.70 -1.44
C GLY A 59 10.75 -3.66 -2.29
N ALA A 60 9.63 -3.20 -1.73
CA ALA A 60 8.36 -3.11 -2.44
C ALA A 60 8.22 -1.84 -3.30
N ILE A 61 8.90 -0.75 -2.95
CA ILE A 61 8.66 0.57 -3.57
C ILE A 61 9.34 0.73 -4.94
N ALA A 62 10.51 0.12 -5.13
CA ALA A 62 11.29 0.29 -6.35
C ALA A 62 10.50 -0.07 -7.63
N GLY A 63 10.65 0.75 -8.67
CA GLY A 63 10.07 0.48 -10.00
C GLY A 63 8.59 0.80 -10.19
N HIS A 64 7.95 1.47 -9.22
CA HIS A 64 6.57 1.95 -9.31
C HIS A 64 6.51 3.44 -9.69
N ASP A 65 5.39 3.86 -10.30
CA ASP A 65 5.17 5.27 -10.68
C ASP A 65 4.55 6.08 -9.54
N ALA A 66 3.74 5.44 -8.68
CA ALA A 66 3.06 6.07 -7.56
C ALA A 66 2.82 5.07 -6.42
N VAL A 67 2.80 5.60 -5.20
CA VAL A 67 2.50 4.87 -3.97
C VAL A 67 1.18 5.37 -3.39
N LEU A 68 0.30 4.45 -3.02
CA LEU A 68 -0.99 4.73 -2.40
C LEU A 68 -1.04 4.05 -1.04
N SER A 69 -1.41 4.80 -0.01
CA SER A 69 -1.57 4.28 1.35
C SER A 69 -3.03 4.33 1.77
N CYS A 70 -3.61 3.15 1.98
CA CYS A 70 -4.88 2.93 2.66
C CYS A 70 -4.67 2.21 4.00
N LEU A 71 -3.52 2.46 4.64
CA LEU A 71 -3.23 1.87 5.95
C LEU A 71 -4.20 2.39 7.01
N GLY A 72 -4.65 1.49 7.86
CA GLY A 72 -5.57 1.78 8.93
C GLY A 72 -5.64 0.62 9.91
N VAL A 73 -6.15 0.89 11.11
CA VAL A 73 -6.05 -0.04 12.25
C VAL A 73 -7.37 -0.74 12.56
N GLY A 74 -8.35 -0.65 11.68
CA GLY A 74 -9.68 -1.29 11.79
C GLY A 74 -10.56 -0.77 12.93
N VAL A 75 -10.00 0.06 13.83
CA VAL A 75 -10.69 0.68 14.96
C VAL A 75 -10.53 2.20 14.85
N PRO A 76 -11.63 2.98 14.82
CA PRO A 76 -11.53 4.43 14.77
C PRO A 76 -10.70 5.00 15.93
N LEU A 77 -9.90 6.04 15.66
CA LEU A 77 -9.11 6.81 16.65
C LEU A 77 -8.04 6.01 17.43
N LYS A 78 -7.85 4.71 17.12
CA LYS A 78 -6.75 3.95 17.70
C LYS A 78 -5.43 4.38 17.09
N HIS A 79 -4.45 4.65 17.94
CA HIS A 79 -3.08 4.88 17.53
C HIS A 79 -2.35 3.53 17.43
N ASP A 80 -1.66 3.31 16.31
CA ASP A 80 -0.85 2.11 16.09
C ASP A 80 0.53 2.54 15.64
N ALA A 81 1.53 2.24 16.48
CA ALA A 81 2.90 2.64 16.27
C ALA A 81 3.48 2.06 14.97
N ALA A 82 3.04 0.87 14.54
CA ALA A 82 3.51 0.26 13.29
C ALA A 82 2.98 1.01 12.07
N VAL A 83 1.73 1.47 12.10
CA VAL A 83 1.17 2.29 11.01
C VAL A 83 1.86 3.65 10.93
N ILE A 84 2.08 4.29 12.09
CA ILE A 84 2.77 5.59 12.17
C ILE A 84 4.21 5.49 11.65
N ALA A 85 4.99 4.54 12.19
CA ALA A 85 6.37 4.30 11.75
C ALA A 85 6.42 3.88 10.28
N GLY A 86 5.45 3.06 9.84
CA GLY A 86 5.35 2.58 8.48
C GLY A 86 5.20 3.69 7.44
N ILE A 87 4.46 4.76 7.75
CA ILE A 87 4.41 5.94 6.88
C ILE A 87 5.79 6.60 6.74
N GLY A 88 6.54 6.69 7.83
CA GLY A 88 7.94 7.17 7.81
C GLY A 88 8.80 6.34 6.87
N PHE A 89 8.76 5.00 7.00
CA PHE A 89 9.52 4.09 6.14
C PHE A 89 9.12 4.22 4.67
N ILE A 90 7.82 4.39 4.37
CA ILE A 90 7.36 4.61 2.99
C ILE A 90 7.98 5.88 2.40
N VAL A 91 7.93 6.99 3.13
CA VAL A 91 8.46 8.27 2.65
C VAL A 91 9.98 8.21 2.46
N GLU A 92 10.71 7.65 3.43
CA GLU A 92 12.17 7.48 3.33
C GLU A 92 12.56 6.59 2.16
N ALA A 93 11.85 5.48 1.97
CA ALA A 93 12.09 4.58 0.85
C ALA A 93 11.78 5.24 -0.50
N MET A 94 10.67 5.99 -0.62
CA MET A 94 10.33 6.75 -1.84
C MET A 94 11.42 7.76 -2.20
N GLN A 95 11.96 8.48 -1.21
CA GLN A 95 13.06 9.44 -1.41
C GLN A 95 14.33 8.78 -1.97
N ARG A 96 14.57 7.50 -1.66
CA ARG A 96 15.72 6.72 -2.14
C ARG A 96 15.49 6.03 -3.49
N SER A 97 14.25 5.69 -3.81
CA SER A 97 13.92 4.73 -4.88
C SER A 97 13.17 5.33 -6.08
N GLY A 98 12.76 6.60 -6.00
CA GLY A 98 12.34 7.38 -7.17
C GLY A 98 10.85 7.71 -7.33
N PRO A 99 9.86 6.97 -6.79
CA PRO A 99 8.47 7.40 -6.89
C PRO A 99 8.25 8.77 -6.23
N THR A 100 7.76 9.75 -7.00
CA THR A 100 7.56 11.13 -6.51
C THR A 100 6.12 11.44 -6.13
N ARG A 101 5.21 10.47 -6.27
CA ARG A 101 3.78 10.63 -6.00
C ARG A 101 3.32 9.70 -4.89
N LEU A 102 2.93 10.29 -3.76
CA LEU A 102 2.26 9.63 -2.64
C LEU A 102 0.80 10.09 -2.56
N ILE A 103 -0.14 9.16 -2.59
CA ILE A 103 -1.55 9.40 -2.26
C ILE A 103 -1.79 8.79 -0.88
N TYR A 104 -2.10 9.63 0.10
CA TYR A 104 -2.31 9.22 1.48
C TYR A 104 -3.77 9.38 1.88
N GLN A 105 -4.43 8.27 2.24
CA GLN A 105 -5.76 8.31 2.81
C GLN A 105 -5.66 8.55 4.32
N SER A 106 -6.06 9.74 4.75
CA SER A 106 -6.22 10.08 6.17
C SER A 106 -7.68 9.90 6.63
N PHE A 107 -7.96 10.27 7.86
CA PHE A 107 -9.29 10.33 8.44
C PHE A 107 -9.56 11.74 8.97
N LEU A 108 -10.77 12.27 8.76
CA LEU A 108 -11.23 13.52 9.39
C LEU A 108 -11.78 13.18 10.77
N GLY A 109 -11.08 13.62 11.82
CA GLY A 109 -11.52 13.60 13.22
C GLY A 109 -11.86 14.99 13.68
#